data_AF-A0A6G1SKX8-F1
#
_entry.id   AF-A0A6G1SKX8-F1
#
_cell.length_a   1.000
_cell.length_b   1.000
_cell.length_c   1.000
_cell.angle_alpha   90.00
_cell.angle_beta   90.00
_cell.angle_gamma   90.00
#
_symmetry.space_group_name_H-M   'P 1'
#
loop_
_entity.id
_entity.type
_entity.pdbx_description
1 polymer ?
#
loop_
_entity_poly.entity_id
_entity_poly.type
_entity_poly.pdbx_seq_one_letter_code
_entity_poly.pdbx_strand_id
1 'polypeptide(L)'
;PSNQDGFIVPDEKGSTKPLERYTNKDVVLRLPEGKTLREIPWLSIWSRQLKLSVGDIMIPRRELIIPRPLEIAPLTQLAHGLKSGPITIVDAQTLLVSDFHYDGLGPDAYFWLTR
;
A
#
# COMPACT_ATOMS: atom_id res chain seq x y z
N PRO A 1 2.50 -11.36 -26.18
CA PRO A 1 3.27 -10.17 -25.74
C PRO A 1 4.60 -10.61 -25.10
N SER A 2 5.69 -10.39 -25.84
CA SER A 2 7.06 -10.75 -25.51
C SER A 2 7.74 -9.59 -24.80
N ASN A 3 7.62 -9.48 -23.48
CA ASN A 3 8.50 -8.58 -22.73
C ASN A 3 9.40 -9.41 -21.83
N GLN A 4 10.65 -9.58 -22.28
CA GLN A 4 11.76 -10.15 -21.52
C GLN A 4 12.21 -9.21 -20.37
N ASP A 5 11.71 -7.97 -20.36
CA ASP A 5 11.99 -6.95 -19.33
C ASP A 5 10.91 -6.93 -18.24
N GLY A 6 10.80 -8.04 -17.51
CA GLY A 6 10.01 -8.14 -16.28
C GLY A 6 10.94 -8.16 -15.06
N PHE A 7 10.45 -7.72 -13.90
CA PHE A 7 11.14 -7.89 -12.63
C PHE A 7 10.36 -8.87 -11.74
N ILE A 8 11.09 -9.61 -10.90
CA ILE A 8 10.48 -10.55 -9.96
C ILE A 8 9.96 -9.76 -8.77
N VAL A 9 8.66 -9.87 -8.53
CA VAL A 9 8.02 -9.36 -7.30
C VAL A 9 8.15 -10.43 -6.23
N PRO A 10 8.63 -10.11 -5.01
CA PRO A 10 8.64 -11.07 -3.91
C PRO A 10 7.23 -11.55 -3.56
N ASP A 11 7.15 -12.80 -3.11
CA ASP A 11 5.92 -13.36 -2.53
C ASP A 11 5.58 -12.72 -1.18
N GLU A 12 4.49 -13.18 -0.55
CA GLU A 12 4.01 -12.66 0.74
C GLU A 12 5.02 -12.82 1.89
N LYS A 13 6.03 -13.70 1.73
CA LYS A 13 7.10 -13.95 2.69
C LYS A 13 8.38 -13.18 2.34
N GLY A 14 8.35 -12.36 1.29
CA GLY A 14 9.52 -11.64 0.78
C GLY A 14 10.49 -12.52 -0.02
N SER A 15 10.07 -13.72 -0.45
CA SER A 15 10.90 -14.64 -1.22
C SER A 15 10.75 -14.42 -2.73
N THR A 16 11.86 -14.48 -3.46
CA THR A 16 11.93 -14.41 -4.93
C THR A 16 12.18 -15.78 -5.57
N LYS A 17 12.06 -16.85 -4.77
CA LYS A 17 12.18 -18.23 -5.23
C LYS A 17 10.97 -18.61 -6.09
N PRO A 18 11.06 -19.70 -6.88
CA PRO A 18 9.90 -20.23 -7.60
C PRO A 18 8.72 -20.43 -6.64
N LEU A 19 7.54 -20.01 -7.10
CA LEU A 19 6.31 -20.12 -6.32
C LEU A 19 6.03 -21.57 -5.96
N GLU A 20 5.70 -21.82 -4.70
CA GLU A 20 5.21 -23.12 -4.23
C GLU A 20 3.73 -23.30 -4.61
N ARG A 21 3.15 -24.44 -4.25
CA ARG A 21 1.74 -24.71 -4.50
C ARG A 21 0.85 -23.82 -3.61
N TYR A 22 -0.02 -23.03 -4.25
CA TYR A 22 -1.11 -22.31 -3.59
C TYR A 22 -2.43 -23.07 -3.78
N THR A 23 -3.28 -23.13 -2.74
CA THR A 23 -4.61 -23.76 -2.79
C THR A 23 -5.53 -23.00 -1.85
N ASN A 24 -6.54 -22.31 -2.39
CA ASN A 24 -7.48 -21.44 -1.65
C ASN A 24 -6.78 -20.47 -0.67
N LYS A 25 -5.75 -19.76 -1.16
CA LYS A 25 -5.03 -18.77 -0.36
C LYS A 25 -5.13 -17.40 -1.00
N ASP A 26 -5.36 -16.41 -0.16
CA ASP A 26 -5.17 -15.00 -0.52
C ASP A 26 -3.67 -14.71 -0.53
N VAL A 27 -3.22 -14.00 -1.56
CA VAL A 27 -1.81 -13.63 -1.75
C VAL A 27 -1.71 -12.11 -1.78
N VAL A 28 -0.93 -11.55 -0.87
CA VAL A 28 -0.64 -10.11 -0.84
C VAL A 28 0.75 -9.90 -1.43
N LEU A 29 0.79 -9.24 -2.58
CA LEU A 29 2.04 -8.89 -3.26
C LEU A 29 2.39 -7.44 -2.93
N ARG A 30 3.61 -7.22 -2.44
CA ARG A 30 4.17 -5.88 -2.23
C ARG A 30 5.08 -5.54 -3.39
N LEU A 31 4.86 -4.39 -4.02
CA LEU A 31 5.75 -3.93 -5.08
C LEU A 31 7.14 -3.61 -4.51
N PRO A 32 8.22 -3.90 -5.26
CA PRO A 32 9.58 -3.52 -4.87
C PRO A 32 9.72 -2.00 -4.73
N GLU A 33 10.70 -1.57 -3.93
CA GLU A 33 10.97 -0.14 -3.71
C GLU A 33 11.18 0.62 -5.02
N GLY A 34 10.59 1.82 -5.11
CA GLY A 34 10.67 2.68 -6.27
C GLY A 34 9.81 2.27 -7.47
N LYS A 35 9.02 1.19 -7.38
CA LYS A 35 8.07 0.77 -8.43
C LYS A 35 6.65 1.11 -8.04
N THR A 36 5.88 1.62 -9.01
CA THR A 36 4.46 1.95 -8.81
C THR A 36 3.57 1.20 -9.81
N LEU A 37 2.32 0.93 -9.44
CA LEU A 37 1.33 0.30 -10.34
C LEU A 37 1.10 1.12 -11.62
N ARG A 38 1.45 2.42 -11.64
CA ARG A 38 1.36 3.27 -12.85
C ARG A 38 2.38 2.86 -13.91
N GLU A 39 3.53 2.36 -13.49
CA GLU A 39 4.65 1.98 -14.37
C GLU A 39 4.58 0.51 -14.81
N ILE A 40 3.67 -0.27 -14.23
CA ILE A 40 3.55 -1.72 -14.46
C ILE A 40 2.26 -1.98 -15.27
N PRO A 41 2.34 -2.44 -16.53
CA PRO A 41 1.14 -2.56 -17.38
C PRO A 41 0.48 -3.92 -17.21
N TRP A 42 1.26 -4.91 -16.80
CA TRP A 42 0.87 -6.31 -16.76
C TRP A 42 1.37 -6.92 -15.46
N LEU A 43 0.50 -7.68 -14.80
CA LEU A 43 0.90 -8.64 -13.77
C LEU A 43 0.86 -10.02 -14.41
N SER A 44 1.98 -10.75 -14.37
CA SER A 44 2.12 -12.06 -15.01
C SER A 44 2.73 -13.08 -14.05
N ILE A 45 2.20 -14.30 -14.10
CA ILE A 45 2.84 -15.48 -13.51
C ILE A 45 3.86 -16.00 -14.52
N TRP A 46 5.13 -15.62 -14.34
CA TRP A 46 6.21 -15.96 -15.26
C TRP A 46 6.96 -17.23 -14.85
N SER A 47 7.13 -18.17 -15.77
CA SER A 47 8.01 -19.34 -15.58
C SER A 47 9.38 -19.09 -16.20
N ARG A 48 10.43 -19.01 -15.36
CA ARG A 48 11.82 -18.87 -15.84
C ARG A 48 12.32 -20.08 -16.63
N GLN A 49 11.83 -21.28 -16.31
CA GLN A 49 12.23 -22.51 -16.98
C GLN A 49 11.66 -22.59 -18.40
N LEU A 50 10.37 -22.27 -18.55
CA LEU A 50 9.67 -22.33 -19.83
C LEU A 50 9.79 -21.04 -20.65
N LYS A 51 10.35 -19.97 -20.06
CA LYS A 51 10.40 -18.61 -20.63
C LYS A 51 9.04 -18.16 -21.17
N LEU A 52 7.99 -18.44 -20.40
CA LEU A 52 6.60 -18.23 -20.79
C LEU A 52 5.76 -17.67 -19.63
N SER A 53 4.80 -16.82 -19.96
CA SER A 53 3.71 -16.41 -19.06
C SER A 53 2.70 -17.55 -18.92
N VAL A 54 2.52 -18.06 -17.70
CA VAL A 54 1.49 -19.06 -17.39
C VAL A 54 0.11 -18.39 -17.34
N GLY A 55 0.07 -17.10 -17.05
CA GLY A 55 -1.12 -16.27 -17.09
C GLY A 55 -0.75 -14.82 -16.80
N ASP A 56 -1.46 -13.89 -17.42
CA ASP A 56 -1.26 -12.46 -17.22
C ASP A 56 -2.57 -11.69 -17.24
N ILE A 57 -2.56 -10.55 -16.54
CA ILE A 57 -3.66 -9.59 -16.52
C ILE A 57 -3.12 -8.18 -16.78
N MET A 58 -3.87 -7.42 -17.57
CA MET A 58 -3.59 -6.01 -17.81
C MET A 58 -4.11 -5.17 -16.64
N ILE A 59 -3.24 -4.35 -16.06
CA ILE A 59 -3.63 -3.40 -15.03
C ILE A 59 -4.23 -2.17 -15.73
N PRO A 60 -5.50 -1.78 -15.45
CA PRO A 60 -6.17 -0.67 -16.13
C PRO A 60 -5.67 0.69 -15.62
N ARG A 61 -4.44 1.06 -15.99
CA ARG A 61 -3.71 2.24 -15.47
C ARG A 61 -4.46 3.57 -15.59
N ARG A 62 -5.33 3.73 -16.59
CA ARG A 62 -6.08 4.97 -16.84
C ARG A 62 -7.22 5.18 -15.84
N GLU A 63 -7.80 4.09 -15.37
CA GLU A 63 -8.94 4.09 -14.44
C GLU A 63 -8.48 3.86 -13.00
N LEU A 64 -7.19 3.57 -12.79
CA LEU A 64 -6.62 3.27 -11.50
C LEU A 64 -6.39 4.55 -10.69
N ILE A 65 -7.33 4.88 -9.81
CA ILE A 65 -7.21 5.96 -8.83
C ILE A 65 -6.36 5.45 -7.67
N ILE A 66 -5.04 5.63 -7.78
CA ILE A 66 -4.15 5.39 -6.64
C ILE A 66 -4.37 6.54 -5.66
N PRO A 67 -4.78 6.27 -4.41
CA PRO A 67 -4.89 7.31 -3.41
C PRO A 67 -3.52 7.95 -3.25
N ARG A 68 -3.42 9.24 -3.57
CA ARG A 68 -2.21 10.01 -3.32
C ARG A 68 -2.29 10.47 -1.88
N PRO A 69 -1.26 10.20 -1.05
CA PRO A 69 -1.22 10.72 0.29
C PRO A 69 -1.45 12.24 0.27
N LEU A 70 -2.48 12.72 0.96
CA LEU A 70 -2.80 14.14 1.06
C LEU A 70 -2.43 14.63 2.45
N GLU A 71 -1.46 15.55 2.54
CA GLU A 71 -1.15 16.22 3.79
C GLU A 71 -2.16 17.34 4.08
N ILE A 72 -2.67 17.35 5.30
CA ILE A 72 -3.54 18.38 5.86
C ILE A 72 -2.93 18.93 7.15
N ALA A 73 -3.50 20.04 7.62
CA ALA A 73 -3.02 20.76 8.79
C ALA A 73 -2.93 19.85 10.05
N PRO A 74 -2.01 20.14 10.97
CA PRO A 74 -1.91 19.46 12.26
C PRO A 74 -3.15 19.66 13.13
N LEU A 75 -3.30 18.83 14.17
CA LEU A 75 -4.34 18.98 15.18
C LEU A 75 -4.19 20.30 15.94
N THR A 76 -5.30 21.02 16.09
CA THR A 76 -5.35 22.23 16.92
C THR A 76 -5.14 21.87 18.39
N GLN A 77 -4.21 22.54 19.04
CA GLN A 77 -3.98 22.38 20.47
C GLN A 77 -5.11 23.08 21.25
N LEU A 78 -6.02 22.29 21.82
CA LEU A 78 -7.12 22.80 22.65
C LEU A 78 -6.92 22.54 24.15
N ALA A 79 -6.33 21.39 24.52
CA ALA A 79 -6.06 21.00 25.91
C ALA A 79 -5.08 19.82 25.99
N HIS A 80 -4.69 19.42 27.22
CA HIS A 80 -4.06 18.12 27.51
C HIS A 80 -2.77 17.80 26.74
N GLY A 81 -1.94 18.84 26.53
CA GLY A 81 -0.69 18.70 25.80
C GLY A 81 -0.85 18.22 24.36
N LEU A 82 -2.07 18.25 23.80
CA LEU A 82 -2.38 17.70 22.49
C LEU A 82 -1.61 18.44 21.41
N LYS A 83 -0.73 17.72 20.73
CA LYS A 83 0.06 18.22 19.60
C LYS A 83 0.16 17.15 18.54
N SER A 84 0.25 17.56 17.29
CA SER A 84 0.66 16.69 16.20
C SER A 84 1.42 17.51 15.16
N GLY A 85 2.22 16.82 14.37
CA GLY A 85 2.59 17.29 13.03
C GLY A 85 1.41 17.16 12.06
N PRO A 86 1.66 17.39 10.75
CA PRO A 86 0.65 17.25 9.70
C PRO A 86 -0.01 15.87 9.70
N ILE A 87 -1.30 15.83 9.34
CA ILE A 87 -2.04 14.59 9.15
C ILE A 87 -1.98 14.24 7.67
N THR A 88 -1.65 13.00 7.32
CA THR A 88 -1.64 12.50 5.95
C THR A 88 -2.82 11.56 5.73
N ILE A 89 -3.70 11.86 4.79
CA ILE A 89 -4.73 10.94 4.31
C ILE A 89 -4.06 9.97 3.34
N VAL A 90 -3.79 8.74 3.78
CA VAL A 90 -3.07 7.73 2.99
C VAL A 90 -3.99 7.13 1.92
N ASP A 91 -5.22 6.80 2.32
CA ASP A 91 -6.29 6.32 1.45
C ASP A 91 -7.67 6.57 2.07
N ALA A 92 -8.74 6.08 1.42
CA ALA A 92 -10.12 6.30 1.84
C ALA A 92 -10.45 5.73 3.25
N GLN A 93 -9.60 4.89 3.81
CA GLN A 93 -9.80 4.23 5.09
C GLN A 93 -8.65 4.46 6.08
N THR A 94 -7.62 5.23 5.70
CA THR A 94 -6.38 5.33 6.47
C THR A 94 -5.90 6.77 6.62
N LEU A 95 -5.73 7.21 7.87
CA LEU A 95 -5.14 8.50 8.26
C LEU A 95 -3.84 8.23 9.03
N LEU A 96 -2.77 8.96 8.69
CA LEU A 96 -1.51 9.00 9.43
C LEU A 96 -1.43 10.34 10.18
N VAL A 97 -1.33 10.30 11.51
CA VAL A 97 -1.13 11.51 12.33
C VAL A 97 0.34 11.55 12.76
N SER A 98 1.12 12.47 12.18
CA SER A 98 2.55 12.57 12.46
C SER A 98 2.78 13.22 13.82
N ASP A 99 3.85 12.82 14.53
CA ASP A 99 4.30 13.43 15.80
C ASP A 99 3.18 13.63 16.84
N PHE A 100 2.24 12.69 16.94
CA PHE A 100 1.10 12.78 17.85
C PHE A 100 1.53 12.69 19.32
N HIS A 101 1.11 13.65 20.13
CA HIS A 101 1.31 13.70 21.57
C HIS A 101 -0.01 14.01 22.26
N TYR A 102 -0.33 13.23 23.29
CA TYR A 102 -1.47 13.43 24.16
C TYR A 102 -1.08 12.96 25.56
N ASP A 103 -1.32 13.78 26.59
CA ASP A 103 -0.83 13.51 27.95
C ASP A 103 -1.66 12.46 28.72
N GLY A 104 -2.82 12.04 28.17
CA GLY A 104 -3.67 11.02 28.77
C GLY A 104 -4.52 11.49 29.95
N LEU A 105 -4.53 12.79 30.26
CA LEU A 105 -5.25 13.33 31.42
C LEU A 105 -6.71 13.71 31.14
N GLY A 106 -7.17 13.57 29.90
CA GLY A 106 -8.58 13.79 29.57
C GLY A 106 -9.42 12.56 29.93
N PRO A 107 -10.57 12.74 30.61
CA PRO A 107 -11.48 11.64 30.90
C PRO A 107 -12.13 11.12 29.60
N ASP A 108 -12.17 9.80 29.43
CA ASP A 108 -12.86 9.11 28.33
C ASP A 108 -12.55 9.69 26.92
N ALA A 109 -11.27 9.84 26.59
CA ALA A 109 -10.82 10.37 25.31
C ALA A 109 -10.74 9.30 24.21
N TYR A 110 -11.30 9.60 23.04
CA TYR A 110 -11.29 8.72 21.86
C TYR A 110 -10.95 9.51 20.59
N PHE A 111 -10.36 8.85 19.60
CA PHE A 111 -10.43 9.35 18.23
C PHE A 111 -11.88 9.23 17.75
N TRP A 112 -12.49 10.35 17.41
CA TRP A 112 -13.90 10.43 17.06
C TRP A 112 -14.07 11.03 15.66
N LEU A 113 -14.74 10.28 14.78
CA LEU A 113 -15.11 10.73 13.43
C LEU A 113 -16.62 10.87 13.36
N THR A 114 -17.10 12.00 12.82
CA THR A 114 -18.53 12.28 12.62
C THR A 114 -18.85 12.36 11.13
N ARG A 115 -20.12 12.17 10.80
CA ARG A 115 -20.67 12.21 9.42
C ARG A 115 -21.10 13.61 9.01
#